data_AF-A0A3D0USC9-F1
#
_entry.id   AF-A0A3D0USC9-F1
#
_cell.length_a   1.000
_cell.length_b   1.000
_cell.length_c   1.000
_cell.angle_alpha   90.00
_cell.angle_beta   90.00
_cell.angle_gamma   90.00
#
_symmetry.space_group_name_H-M   'P 1'
#
loop_
_entity.id
_entity.type
_entity.pdbx_description
1 polymer ?
#
loop_
_entity_poly.entity_id
_entity_poly.type
_entity_poly.pdbx_seq_one_letter_code
_entity_poly.pdbx_strand_id
1 'polypeptide(L)'
;QSGSDAVLKAMYRGYTANQAKTFINNIRSLKRSISITTDIIVGFPDETEEDFLQTLDLVRYGKFDMIYIGIYSPRPGTLAHKNLKDNIDRKTKRDRRNRLNDLLKDLSTQNNSEEIGQTRTMIVDQINED
;
A
#
# COMPACT_ATOMS: atom_id res chain seq x y z
N GLN A 1 -1.78 -5.20 0.63
CA GLN A 1 -3.11 -4.99 1.26
C GLN A 1 -3.01 -4.59 2.72
N SER A 2 -2.27 -5.33 3.55
CA SER A 2 -1.88 -4.94 4.91
C SER A 2 -0.46 -5.47 5.14
N GLY A 3 0.26 -4.90 6.10
CA GLY A 3 1.53 -5.45 6.60
C GLY A 3 1.37 -6.33 7.84
N SER A 4 0.15 -6.50 8.36
CA SER A 4 -0.13 -7.44 9.45
C SER A 4 -0.60 -8.79 8.92
N ASP A 5 0.05 -9.87 9.36
CA ASP A 5 -0.35 -11.24 9.02
C ASP A 5 -1.73 -11.59 9.59
N ALA A 6 -2.11 -11.03 10.74
CA ALA A 6 -3.42 -11.23 11.33
C ALA A 6 -4.52 -10.62 10.45
N VAL A 7 -4.31 -9.37 10.00
CA VAL A 7 -5.23 -8.69 9.09
C VAL A 7 -5.26 -9.34 7.71
N LEU A 8 -4.10 -9.72 7.16
CA LEU A 8 -4.02 -10.44 5.88
C LEU A 8 -4.81 -11.77 5.93
N LYS A 9 -4.68 -12.53 7.03
CA LYS A 9 -5.45 -13.75 7.25
C LYS A 9 -6.95 -13.48 7.33
N ALA A 10 -7.36 -12.43 8.05
CA ALA A 10 -8.78 -12.03 8.14
C ALA A 10 -9.35 -11.54 6.79
N MET A 11 -8.49 -10.98 5.92
CA MET A 11 -8.79 -10.66 4.53
C MET A 11 -8.75 -11.87 3.58
N TYR A 12 -8.55 -13.09 4.08
CA TYR A 12 -8.38 -14.32 3.29
C TYR A 12 -7.23 -14.24 2.28
N ARG A 13 -6.10 -13.65 2.68
CA ARG A 13 -4.85 -13.67 1.88
C ARG A 13 -4.04 -14.91 2.22
N GLY A 14 -3.62 -15.63 1.18
CA GLY A 14 -2.77 -16.82 1.27
C GLY A 14 -1.27 -16.50 1.36
N TYR A 15 -0.91 -15.28 1.79
CA TYR A 15 0.48 -14.85 1.91
C TYR A 15 0.71 -14.01 3.17
N THR A 16 1.97 -13.94 3.61
CA THR A 16 2.42 -13.14 4.76
C THR A 16 3.15 -11.87 4.34
N ALA A 17 3.31 -10.93 5.28
CA ALA A 17 4.13 -9.75 5.11
C ALA A 17 5.59 -10.12 4.80
N ASN A 18 6.11 -11.20 5.39
CA ASN A 18 7.46 -11.67 5.10
C ASN A 18 7.59 -12.20 3.65
N GLN A 19 6.59 -12.93 3.15
CA GLN A 19 6.58 -13.36 1.75
C GLN A 19 6.52 -12.15 0.79
N ALA A 20 5.78 -11.10 1.15
CA ALA A 20 5.79 -9.84 0.39
C ALA A 20 7.18 -9.18 0.40
N LYS A 21 7.88 -9.14 1.55
CA LYS A 21 9.27 -8.63 1.63
C LYS A 21 10.23 -9.45 0.74
N THR A 22 10.12 -10.78 0.77
CA THR A 22 10.91 -11.66 -0.12
C THR A 22 10.63 -11.36 -1.58
N PHE A 23 9.37 -11.18 -1.97
CA PHE A 23 9.01 -10.79 -3.33
C PHE A 23 9.64 -9.46 -3.73
N ILE A 24 9.56 -8.43 -2.88
CA ILE A 24 10.17 -7.11 -3.10
C ILE A 24 11.69 -7.23 -3.28
N ASN A 25 12.37 -8.03 -2.45
CA ASN A 25 13.81 -8.24 -2.56
C ASN A 25 14.19 -8.89 -3.89
N ASN A 26 13.42 -9.91 -4.31
CA ASN A 26 13.67 -10.58 -5.58
C ASN A 26 13.55 -9.60 -6.74
N ILE A 27 12.51 -8.76 -6.76
CA ILE A 27 12.34 -7.73 -7.79
C ILE A 27 13.49 -6.72 -7.77
N ARG A 28 13.91 -6.25 -6.59
CA ARG A 28 15.00 -5.28 -6.45
C ARG A 28 16.38 -5.85 -6.78
N SER A 29 16.55 -7.17 -6.73
CA SER A 29 17.81 -7.83 -7.13
C SER A 29 18.01 -7.91 -8.65
N LEU A 30 16.97 -7.58 -9.43
CA LEU A 30 17.06 -7.60 -10.89
C LEU A 30 17.95 -6.46 -11.40
N LYS A 31 18.66 -6.70 -12.51
CA LYS A 31 19.56 -5.72 -13.11
C LYS A 31 18.86 -4.45 -13.62
N ARG A 32 17.56 -4.53 -13.91
CA ARG A 32 16.75 -3.39 -14.33
C ARG A 32 16.01 -2.82 -13.13
N SER A 33 15.93 -1.50 -13.04
CA SER A 33 15.01 -0.86 -12.09
C SER A 33 13.58 -1.22 -12.47
N ILE A 34 12.77 -1.59 -11.48
CA ILE A 34 11.36 -1.94 -11.65
C ILE A 34 10.58 -1.15 -10.62
N SER A 35 9.65 -0.33 -11.09
CA SER A 35 8.71 0.35 -10.20
C SER A 35 7.77 -0.67 -9.55
N ILE A 36 7.58 -0.53 -8.25
CA ILE A 36 6.70 -1.39 -7.46
C ILE A 36 5.60 -0.53 -6.85
N THR A 37 4.36 -0.85 -7.20
CA THR A 37 3.16 -0.21 -6.65
C THR A 37 2.30 -1.23 -5.92
N THR A 38 1.41 -0.78 -5.04
CA THR A 38 0.53 -1.69 -4.31
C THR A 38 -0.77 -1.03 -3.84
N ASP A 39 -1.71 -1.85 -3.39
CA ASP A 39 -2.96 -1.45 -2.75
C ASP A 39 -2.92 -1.78 -1.26
N ILE A 40 -3.28 -0.81 -0.43
CA ILE A 40 -3.42 -0.97 1.02
C ILE A 40 -4.83 -0.59 1.45
N ILE A 41 -5.43 -1.39 2.33
CA ILE A 41 -6.73 -1.12 2.93
C ILE A 41 -6.51 -0.86 4.43
N VAL A 42 -6.87 0.34 4.89
CA VAL A 42 -6.83 0.69 6.32
C VAL A 42 -8.20 0.62 6.96
N GLY A 43 -8.22 0.36 8.25
CA GLY A 43 -9.44 0.29 9.05
C GLY A 43 -10.26 -0.95 8.78
N PHE A 44 -9.62 -2.05 8.38
CA PHE A 44 -10.29 -3.35 8.28
C PHE A 44 -10.86 -3.74 9.65
N PRO A 45 -11.98 -4.50 9.73
CA PRO A 45 -12.52 -4.94 11.00
C PRO A 45 -11.46 -5.58 11.89
N ASP A 46 -11.47 -5.19 13.17
CA ASP A 46 -10.54 -5.63 14.21
C ASP A 46 -9.07 -5.22 14.00
N GLU A 47 -8.73 -4.38 13.01
CA GLU A 47 -7.36 -3.88 12.82
C GLU A 47 -6.92 -3.02 14.02
N THR A 48 -5.95 -3.53 14.77
CA THR A 48 -5.36 -2.83 15.92
C THR A 48 -4.35 -1.77 15.49
N GLU A 49 -3.91 -0.91 16.42
CA GLU A 49 -2.83 0.04 16.12
C GLU A 49 -1.52 -0.69 15.80
N GLU A 50 -1.22 -1.79 16.48
CA GLU A 50 -0.04 -2.62 16.21
C GLU A 50 -0.07 -3.19 14.78
N ASP A 51 -1.23 -3.67 14.31
CA ASP A 51 -1.39 -4.15 12.93
C ASP A 51 -1.15 -3.05 11.90
N PHE A 52 -1.59 -1.83 12.22
CA PHE A 52 -1.37 -0.67 11.37
C PHE A 52 0.11 -0.25 11.37
N LEU A 53 0.79 -0.29 12.51
CA LEU A 53 2.23 -0.02 12.59
C LEU A 53 3.04 -1.02 11.75
N GLN A 54 2.69 -2.30 11.78
CA GLN A 54 3.30 -3.32 10.90
C GLN A 54 3.08 -3.00 9.40
N THR A 55 1.93 -2.42 9.06
CA THR A 55 1.66 -1.92 7.72
C THR A 55 2.58 -0.76 7.34
N LEU A 56 2.79 0.21 8.22
CA LEU A 56 3.76 1.29 8.00
C LEU A 56 5.19 0.76 7.83
N ASP A 57 5.59 -0.23 8.61
CA ASP A 57 6.91 -0.84 8.52
C ASP A 57 7.12 -1.59 7.20
N LEU A 58 6.10 -2.30 6.72
CA LEU A 58 6.14 -2.91 5.40
C LEU A 58 6.27 -1.85 4.29
N VAL A 59 5.57 -0.71 4.41
CA VAL A 59 5.67 0.39 3.45
C VAL A 59 7.06 1.03 3.45
N ARG A 60 7.63 1.31 4.63
CA ARG A 60 9.01 1.81 4.77
C ARG A 60 10.02 0.86 4.15
N TYR A 61 9.89 -0.44 4.44
CA TYR A 61 10.75 -1.47 3.87
C TYR A 61 10.58 -1.55 2.34
N GLY A 62 9.34 -1.54 1.89
CA GLY A 62 8.95 -1.73 0.51
C GLY A 62 9.25 -0.55 -0.40
N LYS A 63 9.55 0.64 0.14
CA LYS A 63 9.75 1.93 -0.58
C LYS A 63 8.98 2.00 -1.90
N PHE A 64 7.68 1.74 -1.83
CA PHE A 64 6.82 1.67 -3.00
C PHE A 64 6.77 3.04 -3.69
N ASP A 65 6.77 3.04 -5.03
CA ASP A 65 6.69 4.28 -5.81
C ASP A 65 5.30 4.92 -5.73
N MET A 66 4.28 4.07 -5.61
CA MET A 66 2.89 4.48 -5.46
C MET A 66 2.11 3.46 -4.64
N ILE A 67 1.20 3.96 -3.81
CA ILE A 67 0.26 3.12 -3.07
C ILE A 67 -1.16 3.67 -3.26
N TYR A 68 -2.08 2.80 -3.67
CA TYR A 68 -3.50 3.10 -3.59
C TYR A 68 -4.01 2.79 -2.17
N ILE A 69 -4.40 3.83 -1.42
CA ILE A 69 -4.82 3.68 -0.02
C ILE A 69 -6.35 3.76 0.06
N GLY A 70 -6.98 2.60 0.24
CA GLY A 70 -8.41 2.47 0.49
C GLY A 70 -8.74 2.53 1.98
N ILE A 71 -9.83 3.20 2.33
CA ILE A 71 -10.47 3.02 3.65
C ILE A 71 -11.45 1.86 3.53
N TYR A 72 -11.39 0.90 4.46
CA TYR A 72 -12.34 -0.20 4.49
C TYR A 72 -13.78 0.33 4.62
N SER A 73 -14.62 -0.11 3.69
CA SER A 73 -16.06 0.04 3.72
C SER A 73 -16.69 -1.32 3.48
N PRO A 74 -17.67 -1.76 4.30
CA PRO A 74 -18.36 -3.02 4.06
C PRO A 74 -19.05 -3.00 2.69
N ARG A 75 -18.92 -4.10 1.94
CA ARG A 75 -19.59 -4.28 0.65
C ARG A 75 -20.62 -5.41 0.75
N PRO A 76 -21.90 -5.16 0.43
CA PRO A 76 -22.93 -6.20 0.43
C PRO A 76 -22.49 -7.44 -0.34
N GLY A 77 -22.79 -8.62 0.21
CA GLY A 77 -22.45 -9.91 -0.41
C GLY A 77 -21.05 -10.46 -0.10
N THR A 78 -20.14 -9.67 0.46
CA THR A 78 -18.79 -10.14 0.82
C THR A 78 -18.76 -10.97 2.12
N LEU A 79 -17.78 -11.87 2.26
CA LEU A 79 -17.56 -12.62 3.51
C LEU A 79 -17.31 -11.69 4.70
N ALA A 80 -16.51 -10.63 4.49
CA ALA A 80 -16.24 -9.62 5.51
C ALA A 80 -17.54 -8.93 5.97
N HIS A 81 -18.43 -8.55 5.04
CA HIS A 81 -19.73 -7.97 5.39
C HIS A 81 -20.65 -8.93 6.16
N LYS A 82 -20.57 -10.24 5.90
CA LYS A 82 -21.42 -11.25 6.57
C LYS A 82 -20.92 -11.61 7.97
N ASN A 83 -19.60 -11.68 8.14
CA ASN A 83 -18.99 -12.33 9.31
C ASN A 83 -18.26 -11.37 10.24
N LEU A 84 -17.95 -10.15 9.80
CA LEU A 84 -17.18 -9.17 10.56
C LEU A 84 -18.02 -7.93 10.81
N LYS A 85 -17.92 -7.39 12.02
CA LYS A 85 -18.53 -6.10 12.38
C LYS A 85 -17.52 -5.00 12.06
N ASP A 86 -17.94 -4.00 11.29
CA ASP A 86 -17.13 -2.78 11.13
C ASP A 86 -17.08 -2.02 12.46
N ASN A 87 -16.00 -2.25 13.22
CA ASN A 87 -15.84 -1.79 14.60
C ASN A 87 -14.78 -0.69 14.75
N ILE A 88 -14.13 -0.29 13.66
CA ILE A 88 -13.19 0.83 13.64
C ILE A 88 -13.92 2.10 13.27
N ASP A 89 -13.83 3.13 14.10
CA ASP A 89 -14.50 4.39 13.84
C ASP A 89 -13.87 5.16 12.66
N ARG A 90 -14.65 6.01 12.01
CA ARG A 90 -14.22 6.77 10.82
C ARG A 90 -13.03 7.70 11.09
N LYS A 91 -12.89 8.24 12.30
CA LYS A 91 -11.78 9.14 12.67
C LYS A 91 -10.48 8.34 12.68
N THR A 92 -10.47 7.15 13.29
CA THR A 92 -9.32 6.24 13.30
C THR A 92 -8.94 5.81 11.87
N LYS A 93 -9.92 5.44 11.02
CA LYS A 93 -9.62 5.09 9.62
C LYS A 93 -8.99 6.25 8.84
N ARG A 94 -9.46 7.49 9.09
CA ARG A 94 -8.94 8.70 8.45
C ARG A 94 -7.53 9.03 8.92
N ASP A 95 -7.26 8.90 10.22
CA ASP A 95 -5.93 9.08 10.81
C ASP A 95 -4.91 8.14 10.15
N ARG A 96 -5.22 6.83 10.13
CA ARG A 96 -4.38 5.81 9.50
C ARG A 96 -4.10 6.10 8.03
N ARG A 97 -5.13 6.48 7.27
CA ARG A 97 -4.96 6.88 5.87
C ARG A 97 -4.01 8.08 5.74
N ASN A 98 -4.16 9.10 6.57
CA ASN A 98 -3.32 10.29 6.52
C ASN A 98 -1.85 9.95 6.83
N ARG A 99 -1.59 9.17 7.88
CA ARG A 99 -0.24 8.71 8.23
C ARG A 99 0.43 7.92 7.11
N LEU A 100 -0.32 7.07 6.40
CA LEU A 100 0.18 6.37 5.22
C LEU A 100 0.43 7.32 4.03
N ASN A 101 -0.44 8.31 3.81
CA ASN A 101 -0.23 9.32 2.76
C ASN A 101 1.03 10.15 3.02
N ASP A 102 1.25 10.57 4.27
CA ASP A 102 2.44 11.35 4.64
C ASP A 102 3.71 10.53 4.40
N LEU A 103 3.72 9.26 4.85
CA LEU A 103 4.83 8.35 4.57
C LEU A 103 5.05 8.11 3.06
N LEU A 104 3.97 7.91 2.30
CA LEU A 104 4.07 7.73 0.85
C LEU A 104 4.61 8.99 0.16
N LYS A 105 4.22 10.18 0.62
CA LYS A 105 4.72 11.44 0.09
C LYS A 105 6.24 11.55 0.26
N ASP A 106 6.75 11.19 1.43
CA ASP A 106 8.18 11.22 1.69
C ASP A 106 8.94 10.21 0.81
N LEU A 107 8.43 8.97 0.72
CA LEU A 107 9.03 7.91 -0.09
C LEU A 107 8.98 8.23 -1.59
N SER A 108 7.85 8.71 -2.10
CA SER A 108 7.71 9.08 -3.51
C SER A 108 8.60 10.28 -3.87
N THR A 109 8.76 11.24 -2.96
CA THR A 109 9.71 12.35 -3.18
C THR A 109 11.14 11.84 -3.30
N GLN A 110 11.54 10.90 -2.43
CA GLN A 110 12.86 10.27 -2.50
C GLN A 110 13.04 9.48 -3.80
N ASN A 111 12.12 8.58 -4.13
CA ASN A 111 12.20 7.75 -5.34
C ASN A 111 12.22 8.61 -6.61
N ASN A 112 11.35 9.62 -6.71
CA ASN A 112 11.29 10.51 -7.88
C ASN A 112 12.55 11.37 -8.03
N SER A 113 13.27 11.67 -6.95
CA SER A 113 14.52 12.42 -7.03
C SER A 113 15.62 11.64 -7.79
N GLU A 114 15.56 10.30 -7.76
CA GLU A 114 16.50 9.43 -8.49
C GLU A 114 16.26 9.44 -10.01
N GLU A 115 15.07 9.90 -10.45
CA GLU A 115 14.71 10.04 -11.87
C GLU A 115 15.30 11.32 -12.49
N ILE A 116 15.78 12.27 -11.70
CA ILE A 116 16.38 13.51 -12.20
C ILE A 116 17.63 13.20 -13.03
N GLY A 117 17.67 13.70 -14.27
CA GLY A 117 18.80 13.51 -15.20
C GLY A 117 18.78 12.16 -15.94
N GLN A 118 17.76 11.33 -15.72
CA GLN A 118 17.62 10.05 -16.42
C GLN A 118 16.92 10.23 -17.77
N THR A 119 17.38 9.49 -18.78
CA THR A 119 16.64 9.34 -20.04
C THR A 119 15.58 8.24 -19.88
N ARG A 120 14.34 8.53 -20.28
CA ARG A 120 13.21 7.59 -20.23
C ARG A 120 12.49 7.55 -21.57
N THR A 121 11.96 6.38 -21.91
CA THR A 121 11.03 6.23 -23.02
C THR A 121 9.66 6.74 -22.59
N MET A 122 9.07 7.61 -23.40
CA MET A 122 7.77 8.22 -23.14
C MET A 122 6.76 7.81 -24.21
N ILE A 123 5.50 7.70 -23.81
CA ILE A 123 4.36 7.61 -24.72
C ILE A 123 3.71 8.99 -24.76
N VAL A 124 3.47 9.51 -25.96
CA VAL A 124 2.76 10.78 -26.14
C VAL A 124 1.27 10.49 -26.04
N ASP A 125 0.61 11.11 -25.06
CA ASP A 125 -0.84 11.00 -24.87
C ASP A 125 -1.59 12.07 -25.68
N GLN A 126 -1.15 13.34 -25.56
CA GLN A 126 -1.74 14.47 -26.27
C GLN A 126 -0.64 15.47 -26.66
N ILE A 127 -0.80 16.08 -27.84
CA ILE A 127 -0.03 17.25 -28.26
C ILE A 127 -1.03 18.41 -28.28
N ASN A 128 -0.79 19.43 -27.46
CA ASN A 128 -1.56 20.67 -27.54
C ASN A 128 -0.89 21.56 -28.58
N GLU A 129 -1.65 22.01 -29.57
CA GLU A 129 -1.26 23.12 -30.44
C GLU A 129 -1.62 24.42 -29.71
N ASP A 130 -0.66 25.34 -29.60
CA ASP A 130 -0.86 26.67 -28.98
C ASP A 130 -1.96 27.49 -29.68
#